data_AF-A0A6P7H702-F1
#
_entry.id   AF-A0A6P7H702-F1
#
_cell.length_a   1.000
_cell.length_b   1.000
_cell.length_c   1.000
_cell.angle_alpha   90.00
_cell.angle_beta   90.00
_cell.angle_gamma   90.00
#
_symmetry.space_group_name_H-M   'P 1'
#
loop_
_entity.id
_entity.type
_entity.pdbx_description
1 polymer ?
#
loop_
_entity_poly.entity_id
_entity_poly.type
_entity_poly.pdbx_seq_one_letter_code
_entity_poly.pdbx_strand_id
1 'polypeptide(L)'
;LGRLPSSTQAILATQAKASLDAVAELADTISEAITPSAQISEASNARESTIDKLTAEVAEMKIQLGLSNAQAQYHTYRRNRSNSRGRPYSRDRSYSREHNSDILCWYHYRFGDQAQKCSPSCKHQGNIAGSR
;
A
#
# COMPACT_ATOMS: atom_id res chain seq x y z
N LEU A 1 44.29 -46.56 -6.05
CA LEU A 1 43.00 -46.63 -6.79
C LEU A 1 41.78 -46.29 -5.95
N GLY A 2 41.75 -46.57 -4.64
CA GLY A 2 40.54 -46.41 -3.79
C GLY A 2 39.99 -44.98 -3.55
N ARG A 3 40.52 -43.95 -4.21
CA ARG A 3 39.99 -42.57 -4.13
C ARG A 3 39.14 -42.16 -5.34
N LEU A 4 39.08 -43.01 -6.36
CA LEU A 4 38.34 -42.75 -7.60
C LEU A 4 36.92 -43.35 -7.53
N PRO A 5 35.91 -42.79 -8.22
CA PRO A 5 34.57 -43.38 -8.30
C PRO A 5 34.61 -44.81 -8.87
N SER A 6 33.72 -45.70 -8.40
CA SER A 6 33.72 -47.13 -8.78
C SER A 6 33.65 -47.37 -10.29
N SER A 7 32.93 -46.52 -11.03
CA SER A 7 32.84 -46.57 -12.50
C SER A 7 34.20 -46.35 -13.17
N THR A 8 34.96 -45.35 -12.70
CA THR A 8 36.29 -45.04 -13.21
C THR A 8 37.30 -46.14 -12.86
N GLN A 9 37.23 -46.71 -11.64
CA GLN A 9 38.10 -47.81 -11.22
C GLN A 9 37.90 -49.06 -12.09
N ALA A 10 36.65 -49.39 -12.45
CA ALA A 10 36.34 -50.54 -13.29
C ALA A 10 36.92 -50.41 -14.70
N ILE A 11 36.86 -49.21 -15.29
CA ILE A 11 37.43 -48.94 -16.62
C ILE A 11 38.95 -49.04 -16.57
N LEU A 12 39.59 -48.35 -15.61
CA LEU A 12 41.05 -48.36 -15.45
C LEU A 12 41.61 -49.76 -15.14
N ALA A 13 40.85 -50.62 -14.45
CA ALA A 13 41.25 -52.00 -14.17
C ALA A 13 41.43 -52.85 -15.45
N THR A 14 40.79 -52.48 -16.55
CA THR A 14 40.95 -53.16 -17.85
C THR A 14 42.24 -52.76 -18.58
N GLN A 15 42.83 -51.61 -18.25
CA GLN A 15 44.07 -51.09 -18.85
C GLN A 15 45.35 -51.47 -18.07
N ALA A 16 45.44 -52.72 -17.59
CA ALA A 16 46.56 -53.20 -16.78
C ALA A 16 47.98 -53.12 -17.43
N LYS A 17 48.05 -52.88 -18.75
CA LYS A 17 49.31 -52.77 -19.52
C LYS A 17 49.67 -51.34 -19.94
N ALA A 18 48.85 -50.35 -19.60
CA ALA A 18 49.10 -48.96 -19.95
C ALA A 18 50.16 -48.33 -19.03
N SER A 19 50.85 -47.31 -19.52
CA SER A 19 51.75 -46.49 -18.70
C SER A 19 50.94 -45.67 -17.69
N LEU A 20 51.56 -45.30 -16.57
CA LEU A 20 50.91 -44.49 -15.53
C LEU A 20 50.39 -43.15 -16.06
N ASP A 21 51.11 -42.56 -17.01
CA ASP A 21 50.75 -41.30 -17.65
C ASP A 21 49.48 -41.44 -18.49
N ALA A 22 49.39 -42.51 -19.30
CA ALA A 22 48.20 -42.82 -20.09
C ALA A 22 46.99 -43.16 -19.20
N VAL A 23 47.21 -43.80 -18.05
CA VAL A 23 46.16 -44.08 -17.06
C VAL A 23 45.64 -42.80 -16.41
N ALA A 24 46.52 -41.81 -16.17
CA ALA A 24 46.15 -40.51 -15.62
C ALA A 24 45.30 -39.71 -16.62
N GLU A 25 45.74 -39.60 -17.88
CA GLU A 25 44.94 -38.93 -18.92
C GLU A 25 43.58 -39.62 -19.14
N LEU A 26 43.56 -40.96 -19.11
CA LEU A 26 42.32 -41.72 -19.24
C LEU A 26 41.39 -41.47 -18.04
N ALA A 27 41.93 -41.36 -16.82
CA ALA A 27 41.13 -41.00 -15.64
C ALA A 27 40.53 -39.59 -15.74
N ASP A 28 41.27 -38.62 -16.27
CA ASP A 28 40.79 -37.25 -16.49
C ASP A 28 39.68 -37.20 -17.55
N THR A 29 39.88 -37.87 -18.68
CA THR A 29 38.86 -37.96 -19.75
C THR A 29 37.60 -38.68 -19.30
N ILE A 30 37.72 -39.76 -18.52
CA ILE A 30 36.57 -40.41 -17.89
C ILE A 30 35.86 -39.45 -16.95
N SER A 31 36.61 -38.71 -16.12
CA SER A 31 36.01 -37.79 -15.15
C SER A 31 35.21 -36.70 -15.84
N GLU A 32 35.72 -36.16 -16.96
CA GLU A 32 35.01 -35.19 -17.79
C GLU A 32 33.77 -35.80 -18.46
N ALA A 33 33.89 -37.00 -19.06
CA ALA A 33 32.78 -37.67 -19.74
C ALA A 33 31.68 -38.18 -18.79
N ILE A 34 32.04 -38.56 -17.56
CA ILE A 34 31.13 -39.08 -16.54
C ILE A 34 30.62 -37.95 -15.62
N THR A 35 31.18 -36.73 -15.69
CA THR A 35 30.67 -35.61 -14.88
C THR A 35 29.15 -35.54 -15.00
N PRO A 36 28.41 -35.81 -13.90
CA PRO A 36 26.97 -35.81 -13.98
C PRO A 36 26.54 -34.34 -14.07
N SER A 37 26.22 -33.89 -15.28
CA SER A 37 25.37 -32.72 -15.52
C SER A 37 24.11 -32.75 -14.61
N ALA A 38 23.69 -33.95 -14.18
CA ALA A 38 22.61 -34.16 -13.22
C ALA A 38 22.82 -33.51 -11.84
N GLN A 39 24.04 -33.41 -11.29
CA GLN A 39 24.24 -32.75 -9.98
C GLN A 39 24.13 -31.22 -10.04
N ILE A 40 24.24 -30.64 -11.24
CA ILE A 40 23.94 -29.23 -11.47
C ILE A 40 22.41 -29.02 -11.46
N SER A 41 21.64 -30.01 -11.90
CA SER A 41 20.19 -29.92 -12.01
C SER A 41 19.48 -29.83 -10.65
N GLU A 42 19.87 -30.61 -9.63
CA GLU A 42 19.28 -30.48 -8.28
C GLU A 42 19.55 -29.11 -7.66
N ALA A 43 20.77 -28.59 -7.78
CA ALA A 43 21.10 -27.25 -7.32
C ALA A 43 20.37 -26.16 -8.14
N SER A 44 20.13 -26.39 -9.43
CA SER A 44 19.37 -25.49 -10.30
C SER A 44 17.88 -25.46 -9.92
N ASN A 45 17.25 -26.63 -9.74
CA ASN A 45 15.84 -26.74 -9.39
C ASN A 45 15.55 -26.17 -8.00
N ALA A 46 16.44 -26.41 -7.03
CA ALA A 46 16.33 -25.82 -5.71
C ALA A 46 16.42 -24.28 -5.78
N ARG A 47 17.36 -23.75 -6.56
CA ARG A 47 17.51 -22.30 -6.78
C ARG A 47 16.30 -21.67 -7.46
N GLU A 48 15.79 -22.31 -8.51
CA GLU A 48 14.61 -21.87 -9.25
C GLU A 48 13.38 -21.82 -8.33
N SER A 49 13.18 -22.86 -7.51
CA SER A 49 12.09 -22.89 -6.53
C SER A 49 12.18 -21.79 -5.47
N THR A 50 13.39 -21.38 -5.05
CA THR A 50 13.57 -20.24 -4.15
C THR A 50 13.31 -18.91 -4.83
N ILE A 51 13.70 -18.76 -6.10
CA ILE A 51 13.45 -17.54 -6.88
C ILE A 51 11.94 -17.37 -7.10
N ASP A 52 11.21 -18.44 -7.40
CA ASP A 52 9.75 -18.39 -7.56
C ASP A 52 9.04 -17.99 -6.27
N LYS A 53 9.48 -18.51 -5.12
CA LYS A 53 8.94 -18.11 -3.81
C LYS A 53 9.21 -16.62 -3.52
N LEU A 54 10.44 -16.16 -3.74
CA LEU A 54 10.81 -14.76 -3.52
C LEU A 54 10.08 -13.81 -4.47
N THR A 55 9.87 -14.20 -5.73
CA THR A 55 9.11 -13.38 -6.68
C THR A 55 7.64 -13.30 -6.32
N ALA A 56 7.04 -14.39 -5.81
CA ALA A 56 5.68 -14.39 -5.27
C ALA A 56 5.57 -13.48 -4.03
N GLU A 57 6.48 -13.57 -3.07
CA GLU A 57 6.50 -12.70 -1.89
C GLU A 57 6.66 -11.21 -2.27
N VAL A 58 7.53 -10.89 -3.24
CA VAL A 58 7.68 -9.52 -3.74
C VAL A 58 6.41 -9.02 -4.43
N ALA A 59 5.72 -9.88 -5.19
CA ALA A 59 4.45 -9.52 -5.81
C ALA A 59 3.37 -9.22 -4.75
N GLU A 60 3.29 -10.04 -3.71
CA GLU A 60 2.37 -9.82 -2.60
C GLU A 60 2.67 -8.53 -1.83
N MET A 61 3.95 -8.27 -1.51
CA MET A 61 4.36 -7.01 -0.88
C MET A 61 4.00 -5.79 -1.73
N LYS A 62 4.17 -5.87 -3.06
CA LYS A 62 3.78 -4.78 -3.97
C LYS A 62 2.27 -4.53 -3.93
N ILE A 63 1.45 -5.57 -3.86
CA ILE A 63 -0.01 -5.45 -3.74
C ILE A 63 -0.37 -4.78 -2.41
N GLN A 64 0.20 -5.25 -1.29
CA GLN A 64 -0.05 -4.68 0.03
C GLN A 64 0.37 -3.20 0.10
N LEU A 65 1.54 -2.86 -0.45
CA LEU A 65 1.99 -1.47 -0.56
C LEU A 65 1.05 -0.62 -1.41
N GLY A 66 0.59 -1.14 -2.56
CA GLY A 66 -0.40 -0.46 -3.41
C GLY A 66 -1.69 -0.15 -2.66
N LEU A 67 -2.23 -1.12 -1.93
CA LEU A 67 -3.45 -0.95 -1.11
C LEU A 67 -3.24 0.07 0.02
N SER A 68 -2.12 -0.02 0.74
CA SER A 68 -1.80 0.91 1.82
C SER A 68 -1.65 2.36 1.33
N ASN A 69 -1.01 2.55 0.17
CA ASN A 69 -0.84 3.86 -0.46
C ASN A 69 -2.19 4.43 -0.94
N ALA A 70 -3.04 3.59 -1.56
CA ALA A 70 -4.38 4.00 -1.96
C ALA A 70 -5.24 4.42 -0.75
N GLN A 71 -5.15 3.68 0.36
CA GLN A 71 -5.85 4.02 1.60
C GLN A 71 -5.32 5.34 2.21
N ALA A 72 -4.01 5.53 2.24
CA ALA A 72 -3.40 6.77 2.70
C ALA A 72 -3.85 7.98 1.87
N GLN A 73 -3.85 7.86 0.53
CA GLN A 73 -4.33 8.90 -0.38
C GLN A 73 -5.83 9.20 -0.19
N TYR A 74 -6.64 8.18 0.03
CA TYR A 74 -8.06 8.37 0.32
C TYR A 74 -8.29 9.13 1.64
N HIS A 75 -7.53 8.80 2.69
CA HIS A 75 -7.63 9.49 3.98
C HIS A 75 -7.14 10.95 3.92
N THR A 76 -6.05 11.23 3.21
CA THR A 76 -5.57 12.63 3.01
C THR A 76 -6.59 13.45 2.22
N TYR A 77 -7.17 12.88 1.16
CA TYR A 77 -8.20 13.53 0.37
C TYR A 77 -9.47 13.84 1.19
N ARG A 78 -9.94 12.88 2.00
CA ARG A 78 -11.07 13.06 2.93
C ARG A 78 -10.79 14.17 3.96
N ARG A 79 -9.60 14.20 4.57
CA ARG A 79 -9.20 15.26 5.52
C ARG A 79 -9.17 16.63 4.86
N ASN A 80 -8.64 16.73 3.64
CA ASN A 80 -8.58 18.00 2.91
C ASN A 80 -10.00 18.52 2.58
N ARG A 81 -10.91 17.63 2.17
CA ARG A 81 -12.34 17.97 1.98
C ARG A 81 -13.05 18.38 3.28
N SER A 82 -12.69 17.81 4.42
CA SER A 82 -13.22 18.24 5.71
C SER A 82 -12.72 19.62 6.13
N ASN A 83 -11.47 19.97 5.79
CA ASN A 83 -10.92 21.31 6.06
C ASN A 83 -11.44 22.39 5.09
N SER A 84 -11.77 22.04 3.84
CA SER A 84 -12.39 22.98 2.90
C SER A 84 -13.87 23.24 3.19
N ARG A 85 -14.53 22.36 3.95
CA ARG A 85 -15.77 22.69 4.70
C ARG A 85 -15.44 23.40 6.00
N GLY A 86 -14.53 24.36 5.92
CA GLY A 86 -14.26 25.32 6.98
C GLY A 86 -15.59 25.73 7.59
N ARG A 87 -15.70 25.47 8.89
CA ARG A 87 -16.78 25.90 9.79
C ARG A 87 -17.30 27.24 9.25
N PRO A 88 -18.58 27.36 8.84
CA PRO A 88 -19.09 28.63 8.35
C PRO A 88 -18.78 29.63 9.45
N TYR A 89 -17.87 30.55 9.13
CA TYR A 89 -17.51 31.76 9.85
C TYR A 89 -17.81 31.71 11.35
N SER A 90 -16.77 31.72 12.21
CA SER A 90 -16.99 32.05 13.63
C SER A 90 -17.85 33.30 13.64
N ARG A 91 -19.15 33.15 14.01
CA ARG A 91 -20.10 34.25 14.07
C ARG A 91 -19.35 35.38 14.72
N ASP A 92 -19.09 36.44 13.97
CA ASP A 92 -18.60 37.67 14.56
C ASP A 92 -19.55 37.97 15.72
N ARG A 93 -19.03 37.76 16.93
CA ARG A 93 -19.62 38.26 18.16
C ARG A 93 -19.45 39.78 18.26
N SER A 94 -19.19 40.42 17.13
CA SER A 94 -19.28 41.86 16.90
C SER A 94 -20.72 42.33 16.69
N TYR A 95 -21.73 41.48 16.92
CA TYR A 95 -23.09 41.94 17.21
C TYR A 95 -23.23 42.42 18.67
N SER A 96 -22.25 43.20 19.10
CA SER A 96 -22.31 44.04 20.30
C SER A 96 -22.63 45.49 19.91
N ARG A 97 -23.17 45.73 18.71
CA ARG A 97 -23.83 47.00 18.42
C ARG A 97 -25.25 46.89 18.90
N GLU A 98 -25.43 47.23 20.18
CA GLU A 98 -26.67 47.81 20.69
C GLU A 98 -27.91 47.01 20.30
N HIS A 99 -27.98 45.75 20.75
CA HIS A 99 -29.20 44.97 20.62
C HIS A 99 -30.26 45.68 21.46
N ASN A 100 -31.14 46.42 20.80
CA ASN A 100 -32.34 47.01 21.41
C ASN A 100 -33.36 45.88 21.69
N SER A 101 -32.93 44.79 22.35
CA SER A 101 -33.76 43.63 22.71
C SER A 101 -34.99 44.03 23.50
N ASP A 102 -34.87 45.12 24.24
CA ASP A 102 -35.94 45.65 25.09
C ASP A 102 -37.07 46.30 24.27
N ILE A 103 -36.83 46.52 22.97
CA ILE A 103 -37.76 47.15 22.04
C ILE A 103 -38.12 46.20 20.88
N LEU A 104 -37.16 45.46 20.33
CA LEU A 104 -37.34 44.63 19.13
C LEU A 104 -37.17 43.14 19.43
N CYS A 105 -38.14 42.31 19.01
CA CYS A 105 -38.00 40.85 19.06
C CYS A 105 -37.08 40.32 17.95
N TRP A 106 -36.63 39.06 18.07
CA TRP A 106 -35.74 38.43 17.09
C TRP A 106 -36.24 38.52 15.64
N TYR A 107 -37.56 38.43 15.43
CA TYR A 107 -38.16 38.53 14.09
C TYR A 107 -38.02 39.94 13.51
N HIS A 108 -38.40 40.99 14.25
CA HIS A 108 -38.23 42.39 13.81
C HIS A 108 -36.78 42.81 13.72
N TYR A 109 -35.92 42.26 14.57
CA TYR A 109 -34.48 42.49 14.47
C TYR A 109 -33.89 41.91 13.18
N ARG A 110 -34.35 40.72 12.75
CA ARG A 110 -33.83 40.05 11.56
C ARG A 110 -34.48 40.53 10.26
N PHE A 111 -35.77 40.87 10.31
CA PHE A 111 -36.59 41.14 9.13
C PHE A 111 -37.17 42.56 9.08
N GLY A 112 -36.96 43.39 10.12
CA GLY A 112 -37.52 44.74 10.21
C GLY A 112 -39.05 44.74 10.14
N ASP A 113 -39.62 45.76 9.50
CA ASP A 113 -41.07 45.89 9.26
C ASP A 113 -41.63 44.77 8.37
N GLN A 114 -40.77 44.00 7.71
CA GLN A 114 -41.17 42.86 6.89
C GLN A 114 -41.42 41.58 7.72
N ALA A 115 -41.27 41.66 9.05
CA ALA A 115 -41.55 40.55 9.93
C ALA A 115 -43.01 40.08 9.81
N GLN A 116 -43.18 38.80 9.52
CA GLN A 116 -44.49 38.14 9.44
C GLN A 116 -44.99 37.64 10.81
N LYS A 117 -44.09 37.66 11.80
CA LYS A 117 -44.35 37.15 13.16
C LYS A 117 -43.71 38.10 14.15
N CYS A 118 -44.37 38.29 15.28
CA CYS A 118 -43.94 39.16 16.36
C CYS A 118 -44.03 38.41 17.70
N SER A 119 -43.05 38.63 18.58
CA SER A 119 -43.10 38.11 19.97
C SER A 119 -44.02 38.99 20.83
N PRO A 120 -44.76 38.43 21.81
CA PRO A 120 -45.66 39.21 22.66
C PRO A 120 -45.00 40.36 23.44
N SER A 121 -43.71 40.24 23.74
CA SER A 121 -42.92 41.25 24.46
C SER A 121 -42.25 42.28 23.55
N CYS A 122 -42.55 42.27 22.25
CA CYS A 122 -42.00 43.23 21.29
C CYS A 122 -42.73 44.57 21.39
N LYS A 123 -41.98 45.68 21.41
CA LYS A 123 -42.54 47.05 21.37
C LYS A 123 -42.62 47.61 19.95
N HIS A 124 -42.23 46.83 18.94
CA HIS A 124 -42.30 47.21 17.53
C HIS A 124 -43.72 47.10 16.99
N GLN A 125 -44.26 48.20 16.45
CA GLN A 125 -45.61 48.26 15.92
C GLN A 125 -45.59 48.08 14.40
N GLY A 126 -46.10 46.95 13.92
CA GLY A 126 -46.23 46.66 12.49
C GLY A 126 -45.67 45.30 12.11
N ASN A 127 -46.55 44.44 11.61
CA ASN A 127 -46.20 43.25 10.84
C ASN A 127 -46.94 43.37 9.52
N ILE A 128 -46.34 42.89 8.43
CA ILE A 128 -47.15 42.65 7.24
C ILE A 128 -48.11 41.52 7.58
N ALA A 129 -49.42 41.77 7.47
CA ALA A 129 -50.40 40.70 7.55
C ALA A 129 -50.13 39.78 6.36
N GLY A 130 -49.55 38.62 6.62
CA GLY A 130 -49.27 37.64 5.57
C GLY A 130 -50.56 37.34 4.82
N SER A 131 -50.59 37.66 3.52
CA SER A 131 -51.69 37.27 2.65
C SER A 131 -51.82 35.76 2.69
N ARG A 132 -52.99 35.30 3.12
CA ARG A 132 -53.36 33.89 3.14
C ARG A 132 -53.79 33.42 1.76
#